data_AF-A0A970V5A4-F1
#
_entry.id   AF-A0A970V5A4-F1
#
_cell.length_a   1.000
_cell.length_b   1.000
_cell.length_c   1.000
_cell.angle_alpha   90.00
_cell.angle_beta   90.00
_cell.angle_gamma   90.00
#
_symmetry.space_group_name_H-M   'P 1'
#
loop_
_entity.id
_entity.type
_entity.pdbx_description
1 polymer ?
#
loop_
_entity_poly.entity_id
_entity_poly.type
_entity_poly.pdbx_seq_one_letter_code
_entity_poly.pdbx_strand_id
1 'polypeptide(L)'
;MAIAIAVVLAGVAGFLLWLGHRAWRQMAGSAGRLVEARPEAREIRMPQRPPRADALVYLFGHCFARPPRPGRSAGRLAAFDPMTGQELEAREWAAKMLFALITEEREAGTMEFRIVERTPTMMPPFPHKNWELELRRLESTASSPLGDCLNVAFDMVERRAQRREATHTEEGQELRLTEEAQWYPLDLLVEKMLQVVRTETGFWEREGIYGDLRNYVVDALIAEGYLVEKGGDTLIDHFRRRKIEPIRETIEPVAPAAEALLRRLHVVRQRFGSAIFLAEEEPEVTYTHQNAPASLITLEDPAGSLLWADALGISIYETLVALRQLEPAGEGGL
;
A
#
# COMPACT_ATOMS: atom_id res chain seq x y z
N MET A 1 33.66 -39.42 -34.53
CA MET A 1 33.22 -38.38 -33.58
C MET A 1 32.09 -37.49 -34.11
N ALA A 2 32.17 -36.95 -35.35
CA ALA A 2 31.13 -36.07 -35.90
C ALA A 2 29.70 -36.69 -35.95
N ILE A 3 29.59 -37.99 -36.27
CA ILE A 3 28.30 -38.69 -36.34
C ILE A 3 27.63 -38.82 -34.96
N ALA A 4 28.41 -39.03 -33.89
CA ALA A 4 27.88 -39.15 -32.54
C ALA A 4 27.33 -37.80 -32.03
N ILE A 5 27.99 -36.70 -32.35
CA ILE A 5 27.54 -35.35 -31.99
C ILE A 5 26.25 -34.99 -32.74
N ALA A 6 26.14 -35.34 -34.02
CA ALA A 6 24.94 -35.11 -34.80
C ALA A 6 23.72 -35.87 -34.25
N VAL A 7 23.92 -37.12 -33.80
CA VAL A 7 22.85 -37.94 -33.19
C VAL A 7 22.40 -37.36 -31.84
N VAL A 8 23.33 -36.87 -31.02
CA VAL A 8 22.99 -36.24 -29.73
C VAL A 8 22.23 -34.92 -29.95
N LEU A 9 22.67 -34.08 -30.89
CA LEU A 9 21.98 -32.81 -31.20
C LEU A 9 20.58 -33.04 -31.77
N ALA A 10 20.41 -34.04 -32.64
CA ALA A 10 19.10 -34.43 -33.15
C ALA A 10 18.18 -34.95 -32.02
N GLY A 11 18.72 -35.71 -31.06
CA GLY A 11 18.00 -36.19 -29.88
C GLY A 11 17.54 -35.04 -28.98
N VAL A 12 18.42 -34.07 -28.71
CA VAL A 12 18.08 -32.88 -27.90
C VAL A 12 17.05 -32.01 -28.60
N ALA A 13 17.19 -31.77 -29.90
CA ALA A 13 16.21 -31.00 -30.68
C ALA A 13 14.83 -31.68 -30.70
N GLY A 14 14.79 -33.01 -30.89
CA GLY A 14 13.57 -33.79 -30.83
C GLY A 14 12.91 -33.76 -29.44
N PHE A 15 13.72 -33.83 -28.38
CA PHE A 15 13.24 -33.75 -27.00
C PHE A 15 12.68 -32.36 -26.66
N LEU A 16 13.32 -31.29 -27.10
CA LEU A 16 12.84 -29.91 -26.92
C LEU A 16 11.55 -29.65 -27.70
N LEU A 17 11.43 -30.15 -28.93
CA LEU A 17 10.20 -30.07 -29.71
C LEU A 17 9.07 -30.87 -29.06
N TRP A 18 9.36 -32.04 -28.50
CA TRP A 18 8.38 -32.84 -27.77
C TRP A 18 7.93 -32.16 -26.46
N LEU A 19 8.84 -31.53 -25.72
CA LEU A 19 8.53 -30.72 -24.54
C LEU A 19 7.66 -29.51 -24.89
N GLY A 20 8.01 -28.77 -25.96
CA GLY A 20 7.22 -27.65 -26.46
C GLY A 20 5.82 -28.09 -26.88
N HIS A 21 5.69 -29.22 -27.58
CA HIS A 21 4.41 -29.76 -28.02
C HIS A 21 3.56 -30.29 -26.84
N ARG A 22 4.20 -30.85 -25.81
CA ARG A 22 3.51 -31.30 -24.58
C ARG A 22 3.02 -30.11 -23.76
N ALA A 23 3.83 -29.07 -23.60
CA ALA A 23 3.45 -27.82 -22.96
C ALA A 23 2.30 -27.14 -23.73
N TRP A 24 2.38 -27.12 -25.07
CA TRP A 24 1.30 -26.60 -25.91
C TRP A 24 -0.01 -27.39 -25.76
N ARG A 25 0.03 -28.73 -25.72
CA ARG A 25 -1.17 -29.54 -25.47
C ARG A 25 -1.74 -29.34 -24.06
N GLN A 26 -0.90 -29.15 -23.06
CA GLN A 26 -1.35 -28.83 -21.70
C GLN A 26 -2.00 -27.45 -21.64
N MET A 27 -1.43 -26.45 -22.32
CA MET A 27 -2.03 -25.11 -22.48
C MET A 27 -3.31 -25.13 -23.31
N ALA A 28 -3.38 -25.90 -24.41
CA ALA A 28 -4.59 -26.03 -25.22
C ALA A 28 -5.72 -26.77 -24.48
N GLY A 29 -5.39 -27.78 -23.66
CA GLY A 29 -6.34 -28.50 -22.81
C GLY A 29 -6.79 -27.75 -21.55
N SER A 30 -6.10 -26.67 -21.18
CA SER A 30 -6.53 -25.71 -20.14
C SER A 30 -7.28 -24.52 -20.75
N ALA A 31 -6.88 -24.06 -21.95
CA ALA A 31 -7.64 -23.07 -22.73
C ALA A 31 -9.02 -23.60 -23.14
N GLY A 32 -9.14 -24.87 -23.53
CA GLY A 32 -10.44 -25.48 -23.86
C GLY A 32 -11.38 -25.66 -22.65
N ARG A 33 -10.84 -25.68 -21.42
CA ARG A 33 -11.64 -25.72 -20.18
C ARG A 33 -12.06 -24.35 -19.67
N LEU A 34 -11.43 -23.28 -20.14
CA LEU A 34 -11.78 -21.90 -19.81
C LEU A 34 -12.96 -21.36 -20.64
N VAL A 35 -13.35 -22.04 -21.72
CA VAL A 35 -14.43 -21.60 -22.64
C VAL A 35 -15.83 -22.03 -22.19
N GLU A 36 -15.95 -22.99 -21.25
CA GLU A 36 -17.25 -23.52 -20.78
C GLU A 36 -17.53 -23.27 -19.29
N ALA A 37 -16.78 -22.38 -18.63
CA ALA A 37 -17.20 -21.88 -17.33
C ALA A 37 -18.35 -20.87 -17.53
N ARG A 38 -19.59 -21.35 -17.52
CA ARG A 38 -20.72 -20.49 -17.15
C ARG A 38 -20.30 -19.76 -15.86
N PRO A 39 -20.47 -18.44 -15.73
CA PRO A 39 -20.30 -17.81 -14.44
C PRO A 39 -21.37 -18.42 -13.53
N GLU A 40 -20.97 -19.39 -12.70
CA GLU A 40 -21.75 -19.70 -11.51
C GLU A 40 -21.94 -18.36 -10.81
N ALA A 41 -23.19 -17.98 -10.58
CA ALA A 41 -23.52 -16.74 -9.90
C ALA A 41 -22.76 -16.75 -8.57
N ARG A 42 -21.64 -16.02 -8.53
CA ARG A 42 -20.77 -15.97 -7.36
C ARG A 42 -21.65 -15.39 -6.26
N GLU A 43 -21.92 -16.18 -5.24
CA GLU A 43 -22.82 -15.79 -4.16
C GLU A 43 -22.28 -14.49 -3.54
N ILE A 44 -23.08 -13.42 -3.65
CA ILE A 44 -22.71 -12.11 -3.10
C ILE A 44 -22.72 -12.27 -1.58
N ARG A 45 -21.53 -12.37 -1.00
CA ARG A 45 -21.37 -12.42 0.45
C ARG A 45 -21.66 -11.03 1.01
N MET A 46 -22.62 -10.91 1.92
CA MET A 46 -22.88 -9.65 2.59
C MET A 46 -21.74 -9.32 3.56
N PRO A 47 -21.27 -8.06 3.63
CA PRO A 47 -20.25 -7.66 4.59
C PRO A 47 -20.69 -7.96 6.02
N GLN A 48 -19.78 -8.57 6.80
CA GLN A 48 -20.07 -8.92 8.19
C GLN A 48 -19.76 -7.78 9.16
N ARG A 49 -18.98 -6.79 8.72
CA ARG A 49 -18.50 -5.67 9.54
C ARG A 49 -18.48 -4.39 8.69
N PRO A 50 -18.68 -3.21 9.30
CA PRO A 50 -18.52 -1.94 8.60
C PRO A 50 -17.06 -1.77 8.14
N PRO A 51 -16.83 -1.13 6.98
CA PRO A 51 -15.50 -0.89 6.48
C PRO A 51 -14.80 0.16 7.34
N ARG A 52 -13.49 0.01 7.47
CA ARG A 52 -12.62 0.89 8.28
C ARG A 52 -11.99 1.99 7.42
N ALA A 53 -11.16 2.83 8.03
CA ALA A 53 -10.67 4.06 7.40
C ALA A 53 -10.06 3.88 6.00
N ASP A 54 -9.18 2.90 5.83
CA ASP A 54 -8.54 2.60 4.54
C ASP A 54 -9.54 2.09 3.49
N ALA A 55 -10.46 1.19 3.88
CA ALA A 55 -11.54 0.70 3.01
C ALA A 55 -12.51 1.83 2.61
N LEU A 56 -12.87 2.72 3.53
CA LEU A 56 -13.71 3.88 3.26
C LEU A 56 -13.04 4.86 2.28
N VAL A 57 -11.73 5.09 2.44
CA VAL A 57 -10.95 5.90 1.49
C VAL A 57 -10.91 5.26 0.11
N TYR A 58 -10.86 3.93 0.00
CA TYR A 58 -10.96 3.25 -1.29
C TYR A 58 -12.35 3.42 -1.93
N LEU A 59 -13.41 3.06 -1.18
CA LEU A 59 -14.78 3.02 -1.69
C LEU A 59 -15.32 4.38 -2.10
N PHE A 60 -14.85 5.46 -1.45
CA PHE A 60 -15.24 6.84 -1.72
C PHE A 60 -14.02 7.71 -2.07
N GLY A 61 -13.05 7.16 -2.82
CA GLY A 61 -11.79 7.84 -3.15
C GLY A 61 -11.94 9.24 -3.72
N HIS A 62 -12.99 9.50 -4.50
CA HIS A 62 -13.30 10.83 -5.05
C HIS A 62 -13.52 11.92 -3.98
N CYS A 63 -13.92 11.53 -2.76
CA CYS A 63 -14.08 12.45 -1.64
C CYS A 63 -12.76 12.78 -0.93
N PHE A 64 -11.73 11.93 -1.07
CA PHE A 64 -10.48 12.02 -0.32
C PHE A 64 -9.29 12.50 -1.16
N ALA A 65 -9.26 12.17 -2.45
CA ALA A 65 -8.15 12.45 -3.35
C ALA A 65 -8.64 13.13 -4.63
N ARG A 66 -7.80 14.00 -5.19
CA ARG A 66 -8.12 14.78 -6.39
C ARG A 66 -7.92 13.94 -7.66
N PRO A 67 -8.57 14.30 -8.78
CA PRO A 67 -8.21 13.74 -10.08
C PRO A 67 -6.76 14.07 -10.46
N PRO A 68 -6.12 13.26 -11.31
CA PRO A 68 -4.81 13.59 -11.85
C PRO A 68 -4.87 14.85 -12.72
N ARG A 69 -3.73 15.52 -12.88
CA ARG A 69 -3.62 16.70 -13.74
C ARG A 69 -3.88 16.34 -15.21
N PRO A 70 -4.46 17.25 -16.01
CA PRO A 70 -4.59 17.05 -17.45
C PRO A 70 -3.24 16.68 -18.09
N GLY A 71 -3.22 15.58 -18.85
CA GLY A 71 -2.00 15.10 -19.53
C GLY A 71 -1.06 14.24 -18.68
N ARG A 72 -1.37 13.98 -17.40
CA ARG A 72 -0.63 13.03 -16.55
C ARG A 72 -1.53 11.87 -16.13
N SER A 73 -1.81 10.94 -17.04
CA SER A 73 -2.42 9.65 -16.62
C SER A 73 -1.34 8.79 -15.96
N ALA A 74 -1.69 8.17 -14.83
CA ALA A 74 -0.77 7.29 -14.11
C ALA A 74 -0.68 5.88 -14.73
N GLY A 75 -1.42 5.60 -15.80
CA GLY A 75 -1.37 4.31 -16.50
C GLY A 75 -1.71 3.16 -15.57
N ARG A 76 -0.81 2.17 -15.44
CA ARG A 76 -0.99 1.02 -14.52
C ARG A 76 -0.98 1.42 -13.04
N LEU A 77 -0.34 2.55 -12.71
CA LEU A 77 -0.28 3.07 -11.33
C LEU A 77 -1.52 3.87 -10.93
N ALA A 78 -2.49 4.04 -11.81
CA ALA A 78 -3.66 4.89 -11.56
C ALA A 78 -4.54 4.34 -10.42
N ALA A 79 -4.93 5.21 -9.50
CA ALA A 79 -6.00 4.92 -8.56
C ALA A 79 -7.34 5.29 -9.19
N PHE A 80 -8.41 4.56 -8.85
CA PHE A 80 -9.75 4.84 -9.37
C PHE A 80 -10.75 4.78 -8.23
N ASP A 81 -11.72 5.69 -8.28
CA ASP A 81 -12.89 5.61 -7.42
C ASP A 81 -13.86 4.55 -7.98
N PRO A 82 -14.22 3.52 -7.22
CA PRO A 82 -15.03 2.41 -7.73
C PRO A 82 -16.49 2.82 -8.01
N MET A 83 -17.00 3.85 -7.34
CA MET A 83 -18.40 4.29 -7.45
C MET A 83 -18.65 5.18 -8.67
N THR A 84 -17.69 6.05 -8.98
CA THR A 84 -17.76 7.06 -10.04
C THR A 84 -16.94 6.68 -11.28
N GLY A 85 -15.96 5.78 -11.14
CA GLY A 85 -14.99 5.43 -12.18
C GLY A 85 -13.95 6.51 -12.44
N GLN A 86 -13.90 7.56 -11.62
CA GLN A 86 -12.97 8.68 -11.76
C GLN A 86 -11.53 8.23 -11.47
N GLU A 87 -10.58 8.58 -12.34
CA GLU A 87 -9.15 8.44 -12.07
C GLU A 87 -8.74 9.43 -10.98
N LEU A 88 -7.93 8.98 -10.02
CA LEU A 88 -7.43 9.74 -8.89
C LEU A 88 -5.90 9.88 -8.96
N GLU A 89 -5.36 10.94 -8.36
CA GLU A 89 -3.91 11.09 -8.19
C GLU A 89 -3.40 9.99 -7.24
N ALA A 90 -2.66 9.03 -7.79
CA ALA A 90 -2.33 7.79 -7.12
C ALA A 90 -1.52 7.98 -5.83
N ARG A 91 -0.61 8.97 -5.79
CA ARG A 91 0.19 9.25 -4.60
C ARG A 91 -0.66 9.88 -3.50
N GLU A 92 -1.47 10.89 -3.83
CA GLU A 92 -2.40 11.52 -2.90
C GLU A 92 -3.36 10.47 -2.33
N TRP A 93 -3.95 9.65 -3.19
CA TRP A 93 -4.84 8.57 -2.76
C TRP A 93 -4.16 7.60 -1.78
N ALA A 94 -2.95 7.11 -2.09
CA ALA A 94 -2.20 6.24 -1.19
C ALA A 94 -1.84 6.93 0.13
N ALA A 95 -1.47 8.21 0.07
CA ALA A 95 -1.18 9.00 1.26
C ALA A 95 -2.42 9.18 2.15
N LYS A 96 -3.59 9.42 1.56
CA LYS A 96 -4.86 9.56 2.29
C LYS A 96 -5.28 8.25 2.95
N MET A 97 -5.10 7.11 2.30
CA MET A 97 -5.37 5.80 2.91
C MET A 97 -4.48 5.55 4.14
N LEU A 98 -3.17 5.72 3.99
CA LEU A 98 -2.22 5.53 5.10
C LEU A 98 -2.47 6.51 6.24
N PHE A 99 -2.72 7.79 5.90
CA PHE A 99 -3.00 8.82 6.90
C PHE A 99 -4.29 8.51 7.66
N ALA A 100 -5.34 8.09 6.96
CA ALA A 100 -6.63 7.76 7.57
C ALA A 100 -6.52 6.53 8.49
N LEU A 101 -5.84 5.47 8.03
CA LEU A 101 -5.58 4.27 8.83
C LEU A 101 -4.83 4.61 10.13
N ILE A 102 -3.66 5.25 10.00
CA ILE A 102 -2.78 5.52 11.14
C ILE A 102 -3.43 6.52 12.12
N THR A 103 -4.20 7.49 11.60
CA THR A 103 -4.99 8.41 12.44
C THR A 103 -6.07 7.67 13.21
N GLU A 104 -6.80 6.76 12.56
CA GLU A 104 -7.84 5.96 13.23
C GLU A 104 -7.25 5.12 14.37
N GLU A 105 -6.10 4.48 14.16
CA GLU A 105 -5.43 3.69 15.21
C GLU A 105 -4.95 4.55 16.39
N ARG A 106 -4.41 5.74 16.10
CA ARG A 106 -4.04 6.68 17.16
C ARG A 106 -5.24 7.15 17.97
N GLU A 107 -6.33 7.53 17.30
CA GLU A 107 -7.54 7.99 17.99
C GLU A 107 -8.23 6.86 18.77
N ALA A 108 -8.09 5.62 18.31
CA ALA A 108 -8.54 4.43 19.03
C ALA A 108 -7.66 4.08 20.26
N GLY A 109 -6.48 4.69 20.39
CA GLY A 109 -5.53 4.40 21.47
C GLY A 109 -4.76 3.09 21.30
N THR A 110 -4.79 2.49 20.10
CA THR A 110 -4.03 1.26 19.78
C THR A 110 -2.58 1.58 19.39
N MET A 111 -2.27 2.86 19.15
CA MET A 111 -0.98 3.31 18.68
C MET A 111 -0.55 4.65 19.29
N GLU A 112 0.73 4.75 19.64
CA GLU A 112 1.35 5.99 20.10
C GLU A 112 2.42 6.47 19.14
N PHE A 113 2.61 7.79 19.09
CA PHE A 113 3.66 8.40 18.27
C PHE A 113 4.61 9.20 19.15
N ARG A 114 5.88 9.20 18.76
CA ARG A 114 6.88 10.16 19.22
C ARG A 114 7.66 10.70 18.04
N ILE A 115 8.14 11.93 18.18
CA ILE A 115 9.02 12.57 17.22
C ILE A 115 10.40 12.59 17.85
N VAL A 116 11.36 11.99 17.18
CA VAL A 116 12.75 11.89 17.65
C VAL A 116 13.68 12.63 16.70
N GLU A 117 14.81 13.10 17.22
CA GLU A 117 15.86 13.64 16.36
C GLU A 117 16.49 12.51 15.54
N ARG A 118 16.77 12.79 14.25
CA ARG A 118 17.50 11.89 13.36
C ARG A 118 18.63 12.64 12.66
N THR A 119 19.68 11.92 12.32
CA THR A 119 20.71 12.46 11.42
C THR A 119 20.10 12.68 10.04
N PRO A 120 20.21 13.89 9.44
CA PRO A 120 19.76 14.13 8.08
C PRO A 120 20.36 13.10 7.11
N THR A 121 19.52 12.52 6.26
CA THR A 121 19.96 11.58 5.24
C THR A 121 20.13 12.31 3.91
N MET A 122 20.98 11.84 3.01
CA MET A 122 21.06 12.42 1.65
C MET A 122 19.91 11.93 0.75
N MET A 123 18.91 11.26 1.32
CA MET A 123 17.83 10.66 0.55
C MET A 123 16.73 11.71 0.28
N PRO A 124 16.30 11.87 -0.98
CA PRO A 124 15.10 12.64 -1.28
C PRO A 124 13.86 12.00 -0.65
N PRO A 125 12.76 12.74 -0.47
CA PRO A 125 12.53 14.13 -0.87
C PRO A 125 13.05 15.23 0.08
N PHE A 126 13.49 14.90 1.31
CA PHE A 126 13.90 15.89 2.31
C PHE A 126 15.29 15.60 2.92
N PRO A 127 16.38 15.94 2.20
CA PRO A 127 17.74 15.61 2.65
C PRO A 127 18.21 16.37 3.91
N HIS A 128 17.49 17.42 4.31
CA HIS A 128 17.79 18.21 5.49
C HIS A 128 16.84 17.94 6.67
N LYS A 129 15.91 16.98 6.53
CA LYS A 129 14.98 16.63 7.61
C LYS A 129 15.74 15.93 8.74
N ASN A 130 15.75 16.56 9.92
CA ASN A 130 16.52 16.14 11.09
C ASN A 130 15.68 15.49 12.20
N TRP A 131 14.44 15.08 11.89
CA TRP A 131 13.57 14.37 12.82
C TRP A 131 12.95 13.14 12.17
N GLU A 132 12.47 12.20 12.95
CA GLU A 132 11.73 11.00 12.52
C GLU A 132 10.44 10.83 13.32
N LEU A 133 9.38 10.35 12.65
CA LEU A 133 8.17 9.90 13.33
C LEU A 133 8.31 8.40 13.63
N GLU A 134 8.32 8.07 14.92
CA GLU A 134 8.30 6.70 15.38
C GLU A 134 6.94 6.35 15.98
N LEU A 135 6.53 5.10 15.74
CA LEU A 135 5.25 4.55 16.13
C LEU A 135 5.48 3.35 17.04
N ARG A 136 4.67 3.26 18.09
CA ARG A 136 4.59 2.10 18.97
C ARG A 136 3.19 1.53 18.93
N ARG A 137 3.09 0.23 18.67
CA ARG A 137 1.83 -0.51 18.76
C ARG A 137 1.57 -0.87 20.22
N LEU A 138 0.44 -0.44 20.77
CA LEU A 138 -0.02 -0.80 22.11
C LEU A 138 -0.89 -2.05 22.09
N GLU A 139 -1.76 -2.14 21.08
CA GLU A 139 -2.65 -3.27 20.84
C GLU A 139 -2.66 -3.59 19.34
N SER A 140 -3.07 -4.81 18.97
CA SER A 140 -3.27 -5.15 17.56
C SER A 140 -4.27 -4.19 16.92
N THR A 141 -3.93 -3.68 15.74
CA THR A 141 -4.84 -2.82 14.99
C THR A 141 -6.08 -3.62 14.62
N ALA A 142 -7.24 -2.98 14.59
CA ALA A 142 -8.45 -3.68 14.19
C ALA A 142 -8.38 -4.09 12.70
N SER A 143 -9.00 -5.22 12.37
CA SER A 143 -8.89 -5.79 11.03
C SER A 143 -9.48 -4.85 9.97
N SER A 144 -8.68 -4.64 8.94
CA SER A 144 -8.97 -3.92 7.71
C SER A 144 -7.89 -4.28 6.68
N PRO A 145 -8.09 -4.03 5.38
CA PRO A 145 -7.13 -4.42 4.34
C PRO A 145 -5.67 -4.03 4.68
N LEU A 146 -5.42 -2.75 4.91
CA LEU A 146 -4.08 -2.27 5.26
C LEU A 146 -3.77 -2.38 6.75
N GLY A 147 -4.79 -2.44 7.62
CA GLY A 147 -4.61 -2.66 9.05
C GLY A 147 -3.95 -4.01 9.36
N ASP A 148 -4.38 -5.07 8.66
CA ASP A 148 -3.81 -6.41 8.81
C ASP A 148 -2.36 -6.46 8.31
N CYS A 149 -2.05 -5.78 7.19
CA CYS A 149 -0.68 -5.60 6.73
C CYS A 149 0.20 -4.87 7.76
N LEU A 150 -0.33 -3.84 8.41
CA LEU A 150 0.38 -3.07 9.43
C LEU A 150 0.67 -3.92 10.67
N ASN A 151 -0.27 -4.77 11.11
CA ASN A 151 -0.02 -5.73 12.19
C ASN A 151 1.13 -6.69 11.87
N VAL A 152 1.13 -7.26 10.67
CA VAL A 152 2.22 -8.16 10.24
C VAL A 152 3.55 -7.40 10.12
N ALA A 153 3.52 -6.15 9.67
CA ALA A 153 4.72 -5.30 9.62
C ALA A 153 5.34 -5.09 11.02
N PHE A 154 4.53 -4.78 12.03
CA PHE A 154 5.00 -4.70 13.42
C PHE A 154 5.61 -6.03 13.87
N ASP A 155 4.92 -7.15 13.67
CA ASP A 155 5.41 -8.48 14.06
C ASP A 155 6.76 -8.82 13.38
N MET A 156 6.94 -8.44 12.11
CA MET A 156 8.19 -8.64 11.39
C MET A 156 9.35 -7.85 11.99
N VAL A 157 9.10 -6.59 12.35
CA VAL A 157 10.11 -5.70 12.93
C VAL A 157 10.45 -6.12 14.37
N GLU A 158 9.44 -6.42 15.19
CA GLU A 158 9.60 -6.91 16.56
C GLU A 158 10.42 -8.21 16.61
N ARG A 159 10.08 -9.21 15.78
CA ARG A 159 10.85 -10.47 15.69
C ARG A 159 12.29 -10.23 15.24
N ARG A 160 12.54 -9.24 14.37
CA ARG A 160 13.90 -8.90 13.93
C ARG A 160 14.69 -8.23 15.06
N ALA A 161 14.07 -7.36 15.84
CA ALA A 161 14.68 -6.73 17.01
C ALA A 161 15.05 -7.79 18.06
N GLN A 162 14.11 -8.66 18.42
CA GLN A 162 14.34 -9.77 19.35
C GLN A 162 15.50 -10.68 18.93
N ARG A 163 15.62 -11.01 17.64
CA ARG A 163 16.75 -11.82 17.12
C ARG A 163 18.09 -11.11 17.21
N ARG A 164 18.12 -9.79 17.00
CA ARG A 164 19.35 -8.99 17.12
C ARG A 164 19.80 -8.95 18.58
N GLU A 165 18.87 -8.69 19.49
CA GLU A 165 19.17 -8.67 20.93
C GLU A 165 19.60 -10.05 21.44
N ALA A 166 18.92 -11.13 21.04
CA ALA A 166 19.30 -12.49 21.42
C ALA A 166 20.71 -12.89 20.94
N THR A 167 21.16 -12.36 19.79
CA THR A 167 22.54 -12.54 19.31
C THR A 167 23.56 -11.76 20.15
N HIS A 168 23.13 -10.68 20.82
CA HIS A 168 23.98 -9.84 21.66
C HIS A 168 23.94 -10.24 23.16
N THR A 169 22.89 -10.92 23.62
CA THR A 169 22.74 -11.43 24.99
C THR A 169 23.05 -12.92 25.08
N GLU A 170 24.30 -13.33 24.80
CA GLU A 170 24.77 -14.69 25.15
C GLU A 170 24.89 -14.91 26.69
N GLU A 171 24.66 -13.87 27.51
CA GLU A 171 24.58 -13.96 28.97
C GLU A 171 23.14 -13.91 29.49
N GLY A 172 22.40 -15.02 29.32
CA GLY A 172 21.42 -15.56 30.29
C GLY A 172 20.37 -14.65 30.97
N GLN A 173 20.09 -13.44 30.50
CA GLN A 173 19.05 -12.56 31.05
C GLN A 173 17.76 -12.67 30.25
N GLU A 174 16.63 -12.82 30.96
CA GLU A 174 15.29 -12.82 30.37
C GLU A 174 15.10 -11.57 29.49
N LEU A 175 14.83 -11.80 28.19
CA LEU A 175 14.52 -10.78 27.20
C LEU A 175 13.24 -10.03 27.58
N ARG A 176 13.38 -8.95 28.35
CA ARG A 176 12.41 -7.86 28.32
C ARG A 176 12.94 -6.84 27.33
N LEU A 177 12.35 -6.78 26.13
CA LEU A 177 12.49 -5.63 25.24
C LEU A 177 12.27 -4.38 26.10
N THR A 178 13.27 -3.52 26.23
CA THR A 178 13.10 -2.25 26.93
C THR A 178 11.98 -1.47 26.23
N GLU A 179 11.26 -0.60 26.94
CA GLU A 179 10.17 0.19 26.33
C GLU A 179 10.64 1.03 25.13
N GLU A 180 11.94 1.35 25.06
CA GLU A 180 12.59 2.01 23.92
C GLU A 180 12.73 1.12 22.69
N ALA A 181 12.83 -0.22 22.85
CA ALA A 181 12.97 -1.19 21.76
C ALA A 181 11.64 -1.49 21.01
N GLN A 182 10.55 -0.81 21.39
CA GLN A 182 9.19 -0.98 20.85
C GLN A 182 8.73 0.19 19.97
N TRP A 183 9.64 1.11 19.63
CA TRP A 183 9.37 2.24 18.75
C TRP A 183 10.02 2.01 17.40
N TYR A 184 9.24 2.18 16.33
CA TYR A 184 9.68 1.90 14.97
C TYR A 184 9.39 3.07 14.04
N PRO A 185 10.33 3.42 13.16
CA PRO A 185 10.11 4.52 12.21
C PRO A 185 9.05 4.14 11.19
N LEU A 186 8.24 5.13 10.78
CA LEU A 186 7.11 4.91 9.87
C LEU A 186 7.53 4.29 8.53
N ASP A 187 8.66 4.73 8.00
CA ASP A 187 9.15 4.29 6.69
C ASP A 187 9.44 2.78 6.66
N LEU A 188 10.05 2.26 7.73
CA LEU A 188 10.29 0.84 7.93
C LEU A 188 8.98 0.05 8.00
N LEU A 189 7.99 0.56 8.74
CA LEU A 189 6.69 -0.11 8.87
C LEU A 189 5.99 -0.18 7.51
N VAL A 190 5.95 0.91 6.75
CA VAL A 190 5.34 0.95 5.41
C VAL A 190 6.10 0.08 4.42
N GLU A 191 7.44 0.03 4.49
CA GLU A 191 8.25 -0.91 3.70
C GLU A 191 7.85 -2.36 3.98
N LYS A 192 7.67 -2.73 5.26
CA LYS A 192 7.24 -4.08 5.66
C LYS A 192 5.80 -4.37 5.29
N MET A 193 4.90 -3.40 5.38
CA MET A 193 3.53 -3.54 4.85
C MET A 193 3.56 -3.85 3.36
N LEU A 194 4.35 -3.11 2.58
CA LEU A 194 4.47 -3.35 1.13
C LEU A 194 5.10 -4.73 0.85
N GLN A 195 6.04 -5.17 1.68
CA GLN A 195 6.59 -6.52 1.60
C GLN A 195 5.51 -7.60 1.81
N VAL A 196 4.59 -7.40 2.76
CA VAL A 196 3.44 -8.30 3.01
C VAL A 196 2.51 -8.32 1.80
N VAL A 197 2.09 -7.14 1.34
CA VAL A 197 1.24 -6.99 0.13
C VAL A 197 1.84 -7.75 -1.06
N ARG A 198 3.14 -7.58 -1.31
CA ARG A 198 3.87 -8.23 -2.41
C ARG A 198 4.09 -9.73 -2.23
N THR A 199 3.99 -10.24 -1.01
CA THR A 199 4.05 -11.68 -0.74
C THR A 199 2.72 -12.34 -1.06
N GLU A 200 1.62 -11.61 -0.87
CA GLU A 200 0.26 -12.08 -1.14
C GLU A 200 -0.17 -11.87 -2.60
N THR A 201 0.40 -10.88 -3.30
CA THR A 201 0.19 -10.66 -4.74
C THR A 201 1.16 -11.46 -5.60
N GLY A 202 0.66 -12.09 -6.66
CA GLY A 202 1.48 -12.84 -7.60
C GLY A 202 2.50 -11.92 -8.30
N PHE A 203 3.67 -12.47 -8.68
CA PHE A 203 4.73 -11.69 -9.34
C PHE A 203 4.24 -10.91 -10.58
N TRP A 204 3.32 -11.50 -11.35
CA TRP A 204 2.75 -10.92 -12.57
C TRP A 204 1.65 -9.87 -12.32
N GLU A 205 1.19 -9.73 -11.08
CA GLU A 205 0.16 -8.78 -10.66
C GLU A 205 0.75 -7.51 -10.03
N ARG A 206 2.08 -7.43 -9.94
CA ARG A 206 2.81 -6.29 -9.37
C ARG A 206 2.85 -5.16 -10.37
N GLU A 207 2.35 -4.00 -9.96
CA GLU A 207 2.20 -2.83 -10.84
C GLU A 207 2.95 -1.59 -10.33
N GLY A 208 3.74 -1.75 -9.27
CA GLY A 208 4.42 -0.68 -8.53
C GLY A 208 3.61 -0.25 -7.31
N ILE A 209 4.18 0.55 -6.42
CA ILE A 209 3.69 0.74 -5.05
C ILE A 209 2.20 1.08 -4.96
N TYR A 210 1.72 2.01 -5.80
CA TYR A 210 0.32 2.40 -5.78
C TYR A 210 -0.60 1.33 -6.38
N GLY A 211 -0.15 0.64 -7.42
CA GLY A 211 -0.89 -0.47 -8.02
C GLY A 211 -0.97 -1.67 -7.07
N ASP A 212 0.13 -1.99 -6.38
CA ASP A 212 0.22 -3.06 -5.40
C ASP A 212 -0.76 -2.81 -4.24
N LEU A 213 -0.73 -1.60 -3.65
CA LEU A 213 -1.67 -1.20 -2.60
C LEU A 213 -3.13 -1.26 -3.08
N ARG A 214 -3.40 -0.77 -4.30
CA ARG A 214 -4.75 -0.79 -4.89
C ARG A 214 -5.26 -2.20 -5.09
N ASN A 215 -4.47 -3.07 -5.71
CA ASN A 215 -4.87 -4.45 -6.01
C ASN A 215 -5.13 -5.22 -4.70
N TYR A 216 -4.28 -5.01 -3.69
CA TYR A 216 -4.48 -5.62 -2.38
C TYR A 216 -5.80 -5.22 -1.71
N VAL A 217 -6.07 -3.91 -1.65
CA VAL A 217 -7.30 -3.40 -1.05
C VAL A 217 -8.52 -3.87 -1.83
N VAL A 218 -8.44 -3.93 -3.17
CA VAL A 218 -9.49 -4.48 -4.02
C VAL A 218 -9.80 -5.92 -3.67
N ASP A 219 -8.77 -6.77 -3.57
CA ASP A 219 -8.96 -8.20 -3.32
C ASP A 219 -9.57 -8.45 -1.94
N ALA A 220 -9.17 -7.66 -0.94
CA ALA A 220 -9.79 -7.67 0.38
C ALA A 220 -11.27 -7.23 0.33
N LEU A 221 -11.58 -6.14 -0.38
CA LEU A 221 -12.95 -5.63 -0.52
C LEU A 221 -13.86 -6.55 -1.35
N ILE A 222 -13.30 -7.33 -2.28
CA ILE A 222 -14.02 -8.41 -2.96
C ILE A 222 -14.34 -9.52 -1.95
N ALA A 223 -13.36 -9.94 -1.14
CA ALA A 223 -13.56 -10.98 -0.13
C ALA A 223 -14.57 -10.57 0.96
N GLU A 224 -14.65 -9.28 1.27
CA GLU A 224 -15.60 -8.68 2.21
C GLU A 224 -17.00 -8.44 1.62
N GLY A 225 -17.16 -8.47 0.29
CA GLY A 225 -18.47 -8.29 -0.35
C GLY A 225 -18.87 -6.85 -0.66
N TYR A 226 -17.89 -5.95 -0.79
CA TYR A 226 -18.11 -4.60 -1.29
C TYR A 226 -17.95 -4.49 -2.81
N LEU A 227 -17.10 -5.34 -3.39
CA LEU A 227 -16.74 -5.31 -4.79
C LEU A 227 -16.93 -6.68 -5.44
N VAL A 228 -17.15 -6.70 -6.75
CA VAL A 228 -17.15 -7.92 -7.56
C VAL A 228 -16.12 -7.78 -8.68
N GLU A 229 -15.29 -8.82 -8.83
CA GLU A 229 -14.46 -8.96 -10.02
C GLU A 229 -15.36 -9.36 -11.20
N LYS A 230 -15.49 -8.50 -12.22
CA LYS A 230 -16.07 -8.93 -13.49
C LYS A 230 -15.07 -9.89 -14.12
N GLY A 231 -15.43 -11.17 -14.19
CA GLY A 231 -14.68 -12.15 -14.96
C GLY A 231 -14.43 -11.62 -16.36
N GLY A 232 -13.16 -11.62 -16.78
CA GLY A 232 -12.82 -11.45 -18.17
C GLY A 232 -13.04 -12.78 -18.90
N ASP A 233 -13.78 -12.77 -20.01
CA ASP A 233 -13.98 -13.98 -20.83
C ASP A 233 -12.66 -14.49 -21.45
N THR A 234 -11.58 -13.70 -21.40
CA THR A 234 -10.28 -14.06 -21.95
C THR A 234 -9.10 -13.69 -21.05
N LEU A 235 -7.96 -14.39 -21.24
CA LEU A 235 -6.65 -14.06 -20.66
C LEU A 235 -6.23 -12.62 -20.97
N ILE A 236 -6.59 -12.10 -22.15
CA ILE A 236 -6.29 -10.72 -22.55
C ILE A 236 -7.14 -9.73 -21.74
N ASP A 237 -8.37 -10.08 -21.39
CA ASP A 237 -9.23 -9.24 -20.53
C ASP A 237 -8.73 -9.21 -19.09
N HIS A 238 -8.21 -10.34 -18.58
CA HIS A 238 -7.51 -10.39 -17.30
C HIS A 238 -6.32 -9.41 -17.25
N PHE A 239 -5.56 -9.28 -18.35
CA PHE A 239 -4.47 -8.31 -18.48
C PHE A 239 -4.90 -6.88 -18.84
N ARG A 240 -6.12 -6.67 -19.37
CA ARG A 240 -6.56 -5.36 -19.89
C ARG A 240 -7.24 -4.46 -18.87
N ARG A 241 -7.70 -5.00 -17.74
CA ARG A 241 -8.15 -4.33 -16.50
C ARG A 241 -9.02 -5.33 -15.76
N ARG A 242 -8.75 -5.60 -14.47
CA ARG A 242 -9.79 -6.07 -13.55
C ARG A 242 -10.92 -5.03 -13.59
N LYS A 243 -12.01 -5.30 -14.30
CA LYS A 243 -13.19 -4.44 -14.26
C LYS A 243 -13.89 -4.74 -12.95
N ILE A 244 -13.56 -3.97 -11.94
CA ILE A 244 -14.19 -4.05 -10.63
C ILE A 244 -15.58 -3.41 -10.75
N GLU A 245 -16.60 -4.08 -10.23
CA GLU A 245 -17.95 -3.54 -10.12
C GLU A 245 -18.29 -3.32 -8.63
N PRO A 246 -18.71 -2.11 -8.24
CA PRO A 246 -19.18 -1.85 -6.88
C PRO A 246 -20.52 -2.53 -6.63
N ILE A 247 -20.68 -3.16 -5.46
CA ILE A 247 -21.97 -3.65 -4.98
C ILE A 247 -22.66 -2.49 -4.26
N ARG A 248 -23.54 -1.78 -4.98
CA ARG A 248 -24.16 -0.54 -4.48
C ARG A 248 -24.93 -0.76 -3.19
N GLU A 249 -25.61 -1.89 -3.08
CA GLU A 249 -26.42 -2.27 -1.92
C GLU A 249 -25.58 -2.40 -0.63
N THR A 250 -24.28 -2.70 -0.75
CA THR A 250 -23.37 -2.80 0.40
C THR A 250 -22.56 -1.52 0.63
N ILE A 251 -22.30 -0.73 -0.42
CA ILE A 251 -21.52 0.52 -0.34
C ILE A 251 -22.37 1.73 0.04
N GLU A 252 -23.56 1.91 -0.53
CA GLU A 252 -24.41 3.09 -0.28
C GLU A 252 -24.74 3.27 1.22
N PRO A 253 -25.03 2.21 2.00
CA PRO A 253 -25.28 2.34 3.45
C PRO A 253 -24.08 2.86 4.25
N VAL A 254 -22.85 2.74 3.74
CA VAL A 254 -21.62 3.16 4.46
C VAL A 254 -21.15 4.56 4.06
N ALA A 255 -21.83 5.25 3.14
CA ALA A 255 -21.51 6.63 2.77
C ALA A 255 -21.49 7.61 3.97
N PRO A 256 -22.42 7.56 4.94
CA PRO A 256 -22.35 8.40 6.13
C PRO A 256 -21.09 8.19 6.97
N ALA A 257 -20.54 6.98 6.97
CA ALA A 257 -19.28 6.68 7.66
C ALA A 257 -18.08 7.30 6.96
N ALA A 258 -18.06 7.32 5.62
CA ALA A 258 -17.03 8.02 4.85
C ALA A 258 -17.05 9.53 5.10
N GLU A 259 -18.23 10.14 5.16
CA GLU A 259 -18.36 11.56 5.51
C GLU A 259 -17.91 11.84 6.96
N ALA A 260 -18.26 10.96 7.90
CA ALA A 260 -17.80 11.08 9.28
C ALA A 260 -16.27 10.98 9.38
N LEU A 261 -15.66 10.08 8.60
CA LEU A 261 -14.21 9.97 8.49
C LEU A 261 -13.60 11.28 7.96
N LEU A 262 -14.11 11.86 6.87
CA LEU A 262 -13.63 13.14 6.34
C LEU A 262 -13.66 14.25 7.39
N ARG A 263 -14.79 14.41 8.08
CA ARG A 263 -14.94 15.40 9.16
C ARG A 263 -13.94 15.16 10.29
N ARG A 264 -13.75 13.90 10.69
CA ARG A 264 -12.79 13.52 11.73
C ARG A 264 -11.35 13.85 11.32
N LEU A 265 -10.93 13.49 10.11
CA LEU A 265 -9.60 13.82 9.60
C LEU A 265 -9.37 15.33 9.51
N HIS A 266 -10.40 16.10 9.15
CA HIS A 266 -10.35 17.55 9.16
C HIS A 266 -10.15 18.12 10.57
N VAL A 267 -10.92 17.65 11.56
CA VAL A 267 -10.78 18.05 12.98
C VAL A 267 -9.39 17.69 13.52
N VAL A 268 -8.88 16.50 13.19
CA VAL A 268 -7.52 16.07 13.56
C VAL A 268 -6.48 17.04 13.00
N ARG A 269 -6.57 17.39 11.71
CA ARG A 269 -5.67 18.38 11.10
C ARG A 269 -5.79 19.74 11.77
N GLN A 270 -7.00 20.18 12.12
CA GLN A 270 -7.20 21.46 12.80
C GLN A 270 -6.55 21.51 14.19
N ARG A 271 -6.62 20.39 14.91
CA ARG A 271 -6.14 20.29 16.30
C ARG A 271 -4.65 19.98 16.39
N PHE A 272 -4.14 19.19 15.46
CA PHE A 272 -2.81 18.57 15.53
C PHE A 272 -2.00 18.75 14.26
N GLY A 273 -2.39 19.67 13.39
CA GLY A 273 -1.62 20.12 12.24
C GLY A 273 -1.46 21.63 12.24
N SER A 274 -0.45 22.13 11.55
CA SER A 274 -0.22 23.55 11.39
C SER A 274 -1.17 24.15 10.35
N ALA A 275 -1.37 25.47 10.43
CA ALA A 275 -2.16 26.23 9.46
C ALA A 275 -1.69 26.04 8.01
N ILE A 276 -0.45 25.59 7.83
CA ILE A 276 0.19 25.32 6.54
C ILE A 276 -0.50 24.18 5.78
N PHE A 277 -1.02 23.16 6.47
CA PHE A 277 -1.77 22.02 5.90
C PHE A 277 -3.29 22.20 5.93
N LEU A 278 -3.79 23.32 6.47
CA LEU A 278 -5.22 23.60 6.67
C LEU A 278 -5.81 24.52 5.60
N ALA A 279 -5.00 25.12 4.72
CA ALA A 279 -5.51 25.85 3.58
C ALA A 279 -6.24 24.89 2.63
N GLU A 280 -7.57 24.96 2.58
CA GLU A 280 -8.42 24.15 1.68
C GLU A 280 -8.08 24.37 0.21
N GLU A 281 -7.51 25.53 -0.11
CA GLU A 281 -6.67 25.73 -1.27
C GLU A 281 -5.27 25.23 -0.92
N GLU A 282 -5.01 23.92 -0.98
CA GLU A 282 -3.65 23.48 -1.27
C GLU A 282 -3.45 23.83 -2.75
N PRO A 283 -2.76 24.94 -3.13
CA PRO A 283 -2.01 24.88 -4.38
C PRO A 283 -1.15 23.63 -4.25
N GLU A 284 -0.91 22.96 -5.38
CA GLU A 284 0.01 21.85 -5.66
C GLU A 284 1.38 21.80 -4.93
N VAL A 285 1.49 22.22 -3.68
CA VAL A 285 2.66 22.14 -2.83
C VAL A 285 2.72 20.69 -2.37
N THR A 286 3.03 19.84 -3.34
CA THR A 286 3.95 18.75 -3.14
C THR A 286 5.11 19.35 -2.38
N TYR A 287 5.14 19.15 -1.06
CA TYR A 287 6.25 19.60 -0.24
C TYR A 287 7.49 18.85 -0.72
N THR A 288 8.35 19.58 -1.39
CA THR A 288 9.70 19.21 -1.78
C THR A 288 10.65 19.91 -0.81
N HIS A 289 11.90 19.47 -0.75
CA HIS A 289 12.93 20.21 0.00
C HIS A 289 13.02 21.71 -0.33
N GLN A 290 12.50 22.16 -1.48
CA GLN A 290 12.60 23.55 -1.95
C GLN A 290 11.47 24.46 -1.47
N ASN A 291 10.31 23.90 -1.14
CA ASN A 291 9.10 24.66 -0.79
C ASN A 291 8.48 24.23 0.55
N ALA A 292 9.09 23.26 1.25
CA ALA A 292 8.72 22.92 2.61
C ALA A 292 9.23 23.99 3.59
N PRO A 293 8.35 24.59 4.42
CA PRO A 293 8.75 25.47 5.50
C PRO A 293 9.83 24.83 6.39
N ALA A 294 10.84 25.60 6.78
CA ALA A 294 11.91 25.13 7.66
C ALA A 294 11.36 24.50 8.95
N SER A 295 10.32 25.08 9.55
CA SER A 295 9.66 24.57 10.76
C SER A 295 9.04 23.16 10.61
N LEU A 296 8.86 22.66 9.39
CA LEU A 296 8.38 21.30 9.12
C LEU A 296 9.52 20.31 8.87
N ILE A 297 10.73 20.78 8.61
CA ILE A 297 11.89 19.98 8.19
C ILE A 297 12.97 19.96 9.27
N THR A 298 13.20 21.09 9.92
CA THR A 298 14.16 21.26 11.01
C THR A 298 13.46 21.43 12.34
N LEU A 299 13.81 20.55 13.29
CA LEU A 299 13.47 20.67 14.70
C LEU A 299 14.40 21.73 15.33
N GLU A 300 14.04 23.00 15.22
CA GLU A 300 14.85 24.13 15.73
C GLU A 300 14.69 24.33 17.25
N ASP A 301 13.62 23.82 17.85
CA ASP A 301 13.36 23.83 19.29
C ASP A 301 12.64 22.53 19.70
N PRO A 302 13.16 21.74 20.67
CA PRO A 302 12.45 20.57 21.20
C PRO A 302 11.09 20.93 21.86
N ALA A 303 10.88 22.20 22.24
CA ALA A 303 9.61 22.71 22.75
C ALA A 303 8.71 23.35 21.67
N GLY A 304 9.26 23.63 20.48
CA GLY A 304 8.52 24.04 19.29
C GLY A 304 7.93 22.82 18.59
N SER A 305 6.99 22.14 19.26
CA SER A 305 6.53 20.81 18.88
C SER A 305 5.94 20.78 17.46
N LEU A 306 6.65 20.17 16.52
CA LEU A 306 6.07 19.72 15.26
C LEU A 306 4.81 18.90 15.62
N LEU A 307 3.66 19.34 15.13
CA LEU A 307 2.41 18.68 15.49
C LEU A 307 2.34 17.32 14.78
N TRP A 308 1.84 16.31 15.47
CA TRP A 308 1.98 14.93 15.00
C TRP A 308 1.26 14.66 13.68
N ALA A 309 0.18 15.39 13.34
CA ALA A 309 -0.50 15.20 12.06
C ALA A 309 0.35 15.71 10.89
N ASP A 310 1.10 16.79 11.09
CA ASP A 310 2.08 17.28 10.11
C ASP A 310 3.24 16.28 9.96
N ALA A 311 3.77 15.80 11.10
CA ALA A 311 4.83 14.81 11.11
C ALA A 311 4.41 13.52 10.38
N LEU A 312 3.17 13.07 10.58
CA LEU A 312 2.60 11.92 9.89
C LEU A 312 2.45 12.16 8.40
N GLY A 313 1.86 13.30 8.00
CA GLY A 313 1.69 13.65 6.59
C GLY A 313 3.02 13.73 5.83
N ILE A 314 4.02 14.38 6.42
CA ILE A 314 5.37 14.52 5.85
C ILE A 314 6.06 13.17 5.77
N SER A 315 5.99 12.35 6.82
CA SER A 315 6.64 11.04 6.84
C SER A 315 6.01 10.09 5.82
N ILE A 316 4.67 10.03 5.72
CA ILE A 316 3.98 9.25 4.67
C ILE A 316 4.43 9.71 3.27
N TYR A 317 4.44 11.02 3.03
CA TYR A 317 4.86 11.57 1.75
C TYR A 317 6.32 11.20 1.42
N GLU A 318 7.23 11.37 2.38
CA GLU A 318 8.65 11.03 2.24
C GLU A 318 8.83 9.56 1.88
N THR A 319 8.19 8.68 2.66
CA THR A 319 8.23 7.23 2.45
C THR A 319 7.70 6.82 1.08
N LEU A 320 6.52 7.33 0.67
CA LEU A 320 5.93 6.97 -0.62
C LEU A 320 6.79 7.44 -1.80
N VAL A 321 7.43 8.61 -1.70
CA VAL A 321 8.34 9.11 -2.74
C VAL A 321 9.62 8.28 -2.78
N ALA A 322 10.22 7.98 -1.63
CA ALA A 322 11.44 7.18 -1.54
C ALA A 322 11.21 5.77 -2.10
N LEU A 323 10.12 5.10 -1.68
CA LEU A 323 9.77 3.77 -2.19
C LEU A 323 9.54 3.79 -3.71
N ARG A 324 8.81 4.80 -4.22
CA ARG A 324 8.58 4.95 -5.67
C ARG A 324 9.88 5.11 -6.46
N GLN A 325 10.87 5.82 -5.92
CA GLN A 325 12.17 6.01 -6.59
C GLN A 325 13.04 4.76 -6.58
N LEU A 326 12.84 3.89 -5.59
CA LEU A 326 13.52 2.59 -5.51
C LEU A 326 12.88 1.54 -6.41
N GLU A 327 11.69 1.80 -6.98
CA GLU A 327 11.09 0.89 -7.93
C GLU A 327 11.90 0.88 -9.23
N PRO A 328 12.15 -0.31 -9.81
CA PRO A 328 12.78 -0.37 -11.12
C PRO A 328 11.92 0.43 -12.09
N ALA A 329 12.50 1.45 -12.72
CA ALA A 329 11.81 2.35 -13.64
C ALA A 329 11.10 1.51 -14.72
N GLY A 330 9.79 1.35 -14.58
CA GLY A 330 8.95 0.50 -15.42
C GLY A 330 8.72 1.01 -16.84
N GLU A 331 9.65 1.80 -17.41
CA GLU A 331 9.67 2.10 -18.84
C GLU A 331 10.58 1.13 -19.63
N GLY A 332 11.42 0.34 -18.95
CA GLY A 332 12.40 -0.55 -19.59
C GLY A 332 12.01 -2.03 -19.67
N GLY A 333 10.72 -2.37 -19.74
CA GLY A 333 10.26 -3.75 -19.56
C GLY A 333 9.05 -4.16 -20.39
N LEU A 334 9.02 -3.79 -21.68
CA LEU A 334 8.55 -4.60 -22.82
C LEU A 334 8.74 -3.84 -24.13
#